data_AF-A0A536YI86-F1
#
_entry.id   AF-A0A536YI86-F1
#
_cell.length_a   1.000
_cell.length_b   1.000
_cell.length_c   1.000
_cell.angle_alpha   90.00
_cell.angle_beta   90.00
_cell.angle_gamma   90.00
#
_symmetry.space_group_name_H-M   'P 1'
#
loop_
_entity.id
_entity.type
_entity.pdbx_description
1 polymer ?
#
loop_
_entity_poly.entity_id
_entity_poly.type
_entity_poly.pdbx_seq_one_letter_code
_entity_poly.pdbx_strand_id
1 'polypeptide(L)'
;MIRSTDKHRRVLSLLRRSEWDKAHAIVMGMRDRLAFRMHGLLHRIEGDLDNARYWYDRAAVPFSKSMSAASEIEAIAALLERRDRAMRPRASSAPRTGTRRRPRRRSGSRRSLA
;
A
#
# COMPACT_ATOMS: atom_id res chain seq x y z
N MET A 1 -9.59 -1.76 18.41
CA MET A 1 -9.20 -0.45 17.83
C MET A 1 -9.09 -0.62 16.31
N ILE A 2 -9.89 0.12 15.54
CA ILE A 2 -9.84 0.07 14.06
C ILE A 2 -8.49 0.64 13.60
N ARG A 3 -7.76 -0.07 12.75
CA ARG A 3 -6.44 0.38 12.27
C ARG A 3 -6.63 1.62 11.39
N SER A 4 -5.69 2.57 11.46
CA SER A 4 -5.77 3.80 10.66
C SER A 4 -5.92 3.54 9.15
N THR A 5 -5.37 2.43 8.66
CA THR A 5 -5.51 1.95 7.28
C THR A 5 -6.96 1.61 6.89
N ASP A 6 -7.77 1.08 7.81
CA ASP A 6 -9.19 0.79 7.54
C ASP A 6 -10.00 2.09 7.36
N LYS A 7 -9.66 3.13 8.14
CA LYS A 7 -10.25 4.47 7.96
C LYS A 7 -9.88 5.05 6.60
N HIS A 8 -8.62 4.96 6.19
CA HIS A 8 -8.18 5.43 4.86
C HIS A 8 -8.91 4.72 3.71
N ARG A 9 -9.09 3.40 3.80
CA ARG A 9 -9.86 2.64 2.80
C ARG A 9 -11.33 3.06 2.76
N ARG A 10 -11.93 3.35 3.92
CA ARG A 10 -13.30 3.85 3.98
C ARG A 10 -13.43 5.20 3.29
N VAL A 11 -12.51 6.14 3.56
CA VAL A 11 -12.46 7.43 2.89
C VAL A 11 -12.30 7.25 1.38
N LEU A 12 -11.35 6.41 0.94
CA LEU A 12 -11.14 6.12 -0.48
C LEU A 12 -12.40 5.57 -1.18
N SER A 13 -13.13 4.66 -0.52
CA SER A 13 -14.38 4.12 -1.07
C SER A 13 -15.46 5.18 -1.22
N LEU A 14 -15.55 6.15 -0.29
CA LEU A 14 -16.49 7.26 -0.37
C LEU A 14 -16.11 8.24 -1.48
N LEU A 15 -14.81 8.53 -1.63
CA LEU A 15 -14.29 9.36 -2.73
C LEU A 15 -14.64 8.75 -4.10
N ARG A 16 -14.51 7.43 -4.27
CA ARG A 16 -14.90 6.75 -5.53
C ARG A 16 -16.39 6.79 -5.82
N ARG A 17 -17.22 6.92 -4.78
CA ARG A 17 -18.69 6.99 -4.86
C ARG A 17 -19.20 8.42 -4.93
N SER A 18 -18.30 9.41 -4.99
CA SER A 18 -18.64 10.82 -4.92
C SER A 18 -19.39 11.24 -3.65
N GLU A 19 -19.18 10.52 -2.54
CA GLU A 19 -19.76 10.84 -1.22
C GLU A 19 -18.81 11.74 -0.42
N TRP A 20 -18.58 12.95 -0.94
CA TRP A 20 -17.56 13.89 -0.48
C TRP A 20 -17.73 14.31 0.98
N ASP A 21 -18.94 14.67 1.40
CA ASP A 21 -19.23 15.12 2.78
C ASP A 21 -18.89 14.05 3.81
N LYS A 22 -19.22 12.79 3.51
CA LYS A 22 -18.93 11.66 4.40
C LYS A 22 -17.44 11.36 4.44
N ALA A 23 -16.74 11.52 3.32
CA ALA A 23 -15.29 11.40 3.27
C ALA A 23 -14.63 12.50 4.11
N HIS A 24 -15.15 13.73 4.03
CA HIS A 24 -14.68 14.88 4.78
C HIS A 24 -14.87 14.69 6.29
N ALA A 25 -16.05 14.21 6.71
CA ALA A 25 -16.35 13.89 8.10
C ALA A 25 -15.34 12.92 8.75
N ILE A 26 -14.92 11.89 8.00
CA ILE A 26 -13.96 10.90 8.51
C ILE A 26 -12.55 11.48 8.54
N VAL A 27 -12.12 12.18 7.47
CA VAL A 27 -10.74 12.65 7.35
C VAL A 27 -10.43 13.81 8.31
N MET A 28 -11.44 14.59 8.74
CA MET A 28 -11.29 15.62 9.79
C MET A 28 -10.70 15.07 11.09
N GLY A 29 -11.04 13.83 11.46
CA GLY A 29 -10.53 13.16 12.67
C GLY A 29 -9.14 12.53 12.51
N MET A 30 -8.51 12.66 11.35
CA MET A 30 -7.26 11.98 11.01
C MET A 30 -6.12 12.98 10.86
N ARG A 31 -4.95 12.68 11.43
CA ARG A 31 -3.79 13.59 11.48
C ARG A 31 -2.54 12.92 10.90
N ASP A 32 -2.68 12.33 9.73
CA ASP A 32 -1.60 11.65 9.02
C ASP A 32 -1.43 12.20 7.61
N ARG A 33 -0.26 11.96 7.00
CA ARG A 33 0.06 12.50 5.67
C ARG A 33 -0.92 12.05 4.59
N LEU A 34 -1.48 10.84 4.69
CA LEU A 34 -2.43 10.34 3.71
C LEU A 34 -3.80 11.00 3.90
N ALA A 35 -4.22 11.21 5.15
CA ALA A 35 -5.41 11.99 5.46
C ALA A 35 -5.30 13.44 4.96
N PHE A 36 -4.16 14.12 5.17
CA PHE A 36 -3.98 15.48 4.63
C PHE A 36 -4.08 15.51 3.10
N ARG A 37 -3.53 14.51 2.40
CA ARG A 37 -3.68 14.38 0.94
C ARG A 37 -5.15 14.23 0.53
N MET A 38 -5.91 13.39 1.23
CA MET A 38 -7.36 13.21 1.00
C MET A 38 -8.14 14.50 1.29
N HIS A 39 -7.75 15.26 2.32
CA HIS A 39 -8.36 16.56 2.67
C HIS A 39 -8.15 17.59 1.56
N GLY A 40 -6.92 17.67 1.03
CA GLY A 40 -6.62 18.56 -0.11
C GLY A 40 -7.38 18.19 -1.38
N LEU A 41 -7.58 16.89 -1.63
CA LEU A 41 -8.39 16.42 -2.75
C LEU A 41 -9.87 16.81 -2.63
N LEU A 42 -10.45 16.77 -1.43
CA LEU A 42 -11.85 17.18 -1.21
C LEU A 42 -12.04 18.67 -1.53
N HIS A 43 -11.20 19.54 -0.98
CA HIS A 43 -11.25 20.97 -1.29
C HIS A 43 -11.00 21.27 -2.78
N ARG A 44 -10.15 20.48 -3.43
CA ARG A 44 -9.98 20.56 -4.88
C ARG A 44 -11.29 20.31 -5.63
N ILE A 45 -12.07 19.31 -5.20
CA ILE A 45 -13.36 18.97 -5.81
C ILE A 45 -14.40 20.06 -5.53
N GLU A 46 -14.36 20.67 -4.34
CA GLU A 46 -15.21 21.81 -3.95
C GLU A 46 -14.85 23.12 -4.69
N GLY A 47 -13.66 23.18 -5.29
CA GLY A 47 -13.15 24.37 -5.98
C GLY A 47 -12.33 25.31 -5.11
N ASP A 48 -12.10 24.96 -3.85
CA ASP A 48 -11.26 25.71 -2.91
C ASP A 48 -9.78 25.32 -3.09
N LEU A 49 -9.15 25.92 -4.11
CA LEU A 49 -7.78 25.59 -4.49
C LEU A 49 -6.74 26.06 -3.47
N ASP A 50 -7.03 27.11 -2.69
CA ASP A 50 -6.12 27.66 -1.70
C ASP A 50 -6.07 26.75 -0.47
N ASN A 51 -7.22 26.29 0.03
CA ASN A 51 -7.24 25.26 1.07
C ASN A 51 -6.72 23.93 0.56
N ALA A 52 -7.04 23.55 -0.69
CA ALA A 52 -6.44 22.35 -1.28
C ALA A 52 -4.91 22.41 -1.20
N ARG A 53 -4.30 23.49 -1.68
CA ARG A 53 -2.84 23.68 -1.64
C ARG A 53 -2.28 23.56 -0.22
N TYR A 54 -2.90 24.22 0.75
CA TYR A 54 -2.48 24.13 2.15
C TYR A 54 -2.42 22.67 2.66
N TRP A 55 -3.44 21.86 2.36
CA TRP A 55 -3.46 20.46 2.79
C TRP A 55 -2.51 19.56 2.00
N TYR A 56 -2.28 19.85 0.71
CA TYR A 56 -1.27 19.19 -0.11
C TYR A 56 0.15 19.42 0.42
N ASP A 57 0.45 20.66 0.82
CA ASP A 57 1.73 21.01 1.43
C ASP A 57 1.92 20.26 2.77
N ARG A 58 0.87 20.17 3.58
CA ARG A 58 0.84 19.38 4.83
C ARG A 58 1.04 17.87 4.58
N ALA A 59 0.60 17.38 3.44
CA ALA A 59 0.82 16.00 3.01
C ALA A 59 2.25 15.76 2.46
N ALA A 60 3.04 16.82 2.26
CA ALA A 60 4.31 16.81 1.53
C ALA A 60 4.16 16.26 0.10
N VAL A 61 3.07 16.64 -0.59
CA VAL A 61 2.78 16.25 -1.98
C VAL A 61 2.63 17.51 -2.81
N PRO A 62 3.33 17.64 -3.95
CA PRO A 62 3.21 18.82 -4.79
C PRO A 62 1.79 18.96 -5.36
N PHE A 63 1.20 20.14 -5.18
CA PHE A 63 -0.10 20.46 -5.76
C PHE A 63 0.04 20.84 -7.24
N SER A 64 -0.63 20.10 -8.11
CA SER A 64 -0.71 20.40 -9.55
C SER A 64 -2.15 20.70 -9.97
N LYS A 65 -2.38 21.87 -10.56
CA LYS A 65 -3.71 22.26 -11.09
C LYS A 65 -4.16 21.37 -12.25
N SER A 66 -3.24 20.77 -13.01
CA SER A 66 -3.57 19.93 -14.17
C SER A 66 -3.97 18.50 -13.83
N MET A 67 -3.73 18.02 -12.60
CA MET A 67 -4.09 16.65 -12.22
C MET A 67 -5.59 16.53 -11.92
N SER A 68 -6.30 15.58 -12.54
CA SER A 68 -7.72 15.39 -12.23
C SER A 68 -7.94 14.78 -10.84
N ALA A 69 -9.11 15.04 -10.23
CA ALA A 69 -9.49 14.40 -8.97
C ALA A 69 -9.48 12.87 -9.07
N ALA A 70 -9.95 12.33 -10.20
CA ALA A 70 -9.93 10.89 -10.49
C ALA A 70 -8.49 10.32 -10.50
N SER A 71 -7.54 11.00 -11.13
CA SER A 71 -6.13 10.57 -11.14
C SER A 71 -5.56 10.52 -9.73
N GLU A 72 -5.93 11.49 -8.89
CA GLU A 72 -5.49 11.52 -7.50
C GLU A 72 -6.08 10.40 -6.64
N ILE A 73 -7.36 10.08 -6.83
CA ILE A 73 -8.03 8.95 -6.17
C ILE A 73 -7.27 7.65 -6.46
N GLU A 74 -6.92 7.41 -7.72
CA GLU A 74 -6.19 6.21 -8.12
C GLU A 74 -4.74 6.19 -7.59
N ALA A 75 -4.07 7.35 -7.52
CA ALA A 75 -2.76 7.46 -6.90
C ALA A 75 -2.79 7.11 -5.40
N ILE A 76 -3.83 7.55 -4.69
CA ILE A 76 -4.08 7.22 -3.28
C ILE A 76 -4.38 5.73 -3.11
N ALA A 77 -5.20 5.14 -4.00
CA ALA A 77 -5.49 3.71 -4.00
C ALA A 77 -4.20 2.87 -4.14
N ALA A 78 -3.39 3.17 -5.15
CA ALA A 78 -2.14 2.46 -5.39
C ALA A 78 -1.15 2.61 -4.21
N LEU A 79 -1.15 3.75 -3.52
CA LEU A 79 -0.33 3.96 -2.32
C LEU A 79 -0.78 3.07 -1.15
N LEU A 80 -2.10 2.94 -0.94
CA LEU A 80 -2.64 2.05 0.08
C LEU A 80 -2.30 0.59 -0.22
N GLU A 81 -2.45 0.15 -1.47
CA GLU A 81 -2.10 -1.22 -1.88
C GLU A 81 -0.60 -1.52 -1.68
N ARG A 82 0.28 -0.56 -2.01
CA ARG A 82 1.73 -0.69 -1.75
C ARG A 82 2.03 -0.81 -0.26
N ARG A 83 1.39 0.00 0.58
CA ARG A 83 1.53 -0.06 2.04
C ARG A 83 1.05 -1.40 2.59
N ASP A 84 -0.07 -1.90 2.11
CA ASP A 84 -0.61 -3.21 2.50
C ASP A 84 0.33 -4.34 2.12
N ARG A 85 0.88 -4.31 0.89
CA ARG A 85 1.87 -5.30 0.44
C ARG A 85 3.13 -5.28 1.28
N ALA A 86 3.61 -4.09 1.68
CA ALA A 86 4.80 -3.96 2.52
C ALA A 86 4.56 -4.42 3.97
N MET A 87 3.33 -4.25 4.49
CA MET A 87 2.96 -4.67 5.85
C MET A 87 2.61 -6.16 5.95
N ARG A 88 2.24 -6.83 4.84
CA ARG A 88 2.12 -8.29 4.81
C ARG A 88 3.52 -8.89 4.95
N PRO A 89 3.79 -9.74 5.96
CA PRO A 89 5.05 -10.44 6.02
C PRO A 89 5.21 -11.24 4.72
N ARG A 90 6.38 -11.13 4.07
CA ARG A 90 6.72 -12.00 2.94
C ARG A 90 6.58 -13.42 3.47
N ALA A 91 5.55 -14.14 3.03
CA ALA A 91 5.50 -15.58 3.21
C ALA A 91 6.82 -16.12 2.65
N SER A 92 7.64 -16.69 3.53
CA SER A 92 9.02 -17.06 3.27
C SER A 92 9.14 -17.74 1.91
N SER A 93 9.92 -17.13 1.02
CA SER A 93 10.40 -17.80 -0.18
C SER A 93 11.29 -18.95 0.28
N ALA A 94 10.70 -20.13 0.48
CA ALA A 94 11.45 -21.32 0.82
C ALA A 94 12.53 -21.55 -0.26
N PRO A 95 13.82 -21.70 0.10
CA PRO A 95 14.80 -22.11 -0.88
C PRO A 95 14.43 -23.53 -1.33
N ARG A 96 14.28 -23.72 -2.64
CA ARG A 96 14.08 -25.04 -3.24
C ARG A 96 15.26 -25.92 -2.83
N THR A 97 15.00 -26.87 -1.93
CA THR A 97 15.94 -27.92 -1.54
C THR A 97 16.30 -28.75 -2.77
N GLY A 98 17.43 -28.41 -3.40
CA GLY A 98 18.10 -29.26 -4.37
C GLY A 98 18.81 -30.39 -3.63
N THR A 99 18.15 -31.53 -3.52
CA THR A 99 18.70 -32.78 -2.96
C THR A 99 19.89 -33.24 -3.81
N ARG A 100 21.11 -32.86 -3.45
CA ARG A 100 22.34 -33.44 -4.03
C ARG A 100 22.61 -34.80 -3.37
N ARG A 101 21.92 -35.83 -3.88
CA ARG A 101 22.10 -37.23 -3.49
C ARG A 101 23.50 -37.71 -3.94
N ARG A 102 24.47 -37.76 -3.02
CA ARG A 102 25.77 -38.42 -3.23
C ARG A 102 25.54 -39.94 -3.43
N PRO A 103 26.06 -40.59 -4.48
CA PRO A 103 26.12 -42.04 -4.49
C PRO A 103 27.22 -42.53 -3.53
N ARG A 104 26.86 -43.48 -2.67
CA ARG A 104 27.75 -44.15 -1.71
C ARG A 104 28.66 -45.14 -2.43
N ARG A 105 29.94 -45.09 -2.05
CA ARG A 105 31.04 -46.00 -2.32
C ARG A 105 30.61 -47.47 -2.12
N ARG A 106 30.85 -48.35 -3.10
CA ARG A 106 30.81 -49.82 -2.92
C ARG A 106 32.23 -50.36 -3.03
N SER A 107 32.87 -50.55 -1.87
CA SER A 107 34.12 -51.31 -1.75
C SER A 107 33.79 -52.81 -1.81
N GLY A 108 34.06 -53.44 -2.94
CA GLY A 108 34.03 -54.90 -3.08
C GLY A 108 35.32 -55.49 -2.52
N SER A 109 35.27 -55.94 -1.26
CA SER A 109 36.21 -56.91 -0.72
C SER A 109 35.78 -58.29 -1.24
N ARG A 110 36.66 -58.96 -2.00
CA ARG A 110 36.56 -60.41 -2.25
C ARG A 110 37.87 -61.04 -1.82
N ARG A 111 37.82 -61.66 -0.65
CA ARG A 111 38.77 -62.66 -0.17
C ARG A 111 38.42 -64.00 -0.81
N SER A 112 39.44 -64.63 -1.40
CA SER A 112 39.83 -66.04 -1.36
C SER A 112 38.80 -67.16 -1.61
N LEU A 113 39.10 -67.96 -2.64
CA LEU A 113 38.94 -69.42 -2.67
C LEU A 113 39.91 -69.98 -3.74
N ALA A 114 41.01 -70.57 -3.29
CA ALA A 114 41.82 -71.66 -3.87
C ALA A 114 43.16 -71.71 -3.13
#